data_AF-A0A9D9Q9F8-F1
#
_entry.id   AF-A0A9D9Q9F8-F1
#
_cell.length_a   1.000
_cell.length_b   1.000
_cell.length_c   1.000
_cell.angle_alpha   90.00
_cell.angle_beta   90.00
_cell.angle_gamma   90.00
#
_symmetry.space_group_name_H-M   'P 1'
#
loop_
_entity.id
_entity.type
_entity.pdbx_description
1 polymer ?
#
loop_
_entity_poly.entity_id
_entity_poly.type
_entity_poly.pdbx_seq_one_letter_code
_entity_poly.pdbx_strand_id
1 'polypeptide(L)'
;MKKHFLYCLALVCALLTPSALRAELQGAGTSDDPYLIGTFQELKEFADLCNSRTDFKIMDCARLTADIDMNNENWKPIGLCGVKGDHMYAGTFDGNYHTLKNLYSHADEATDFGSIMGLFGWTEGWGVVKNLIIENVNMKGGHAAGVIGRQGYQSRVENVAVIGTIKLDASDNTRGAISGWGYSEATISSCYTTAEILSSHFEGTVINCFYKNAESLGRGTNITEAAYTSGELCYNLNGCTPEGIWKQDLNKDACPSFTGGKVYYNPSTDTYSNSAAGSGTEDDPYLIYTVQDLKDFAEKCNAISDFKIMLCATLMADIDLENENWKPIGLCGVNGDHMYAGVFDGNKHTIKNLYVHTDEGEG
;
A
#
# COMPACT_ATOMS: atom_id res chain seq x y z
N MET A 1 -82.70 -28.31 -24.84
CA MET A 1 -81.84 -29.23 -25.62
C MET A 1 -80.43 -28.68 -25.62
N LYS A 2 -79.45 -29.56 -25.37
CA LYS A 2 -78.02 -29.33 -25.16
C LYS A 2 -77.32 -28.58 -26.31
N LYS A 3 -76.29 -27.80 -25.99
CA LYS A 3 -74.90 -27.76 -26.55
C LYS A 3 -74.22 -26.43 -26.10
N HIS A 4 -73.29 -26.43 -25.15
CA HIS A 4 -71.83 -26.75 -25.24
C HIS A 4 -70.96 -25.63 -25.83
N PHE A 5 -69.79 -25.43 -25.20
CA PHE A 5 -68.60 -24.64 -25.56
C PHE A 5 -68.66 -23.13 -25.24
N LEU A 6 -67.66 -22.47 -24.64
CA LEU A 6 -66.27 -22.82 -24.32
C LEU A 6 -65.76 -21.82 -23.26
N TYR A 7 -65.07 -22.29 -22.21
CA TYR A 7 -64.32 -21.45 -21.27
C TYR A 7 -63.05 -20.92 -21.97
N CYS A 8 -62.95 -19.62 -22.23
CA CYS A 8 -61.69 -18.97 -22.57
C CYS A 8 -60.96 -18.59 -21.27
N LEU A 9 -60.14 -19.52 -20.76
CA LEU A 9 -59.12 -19.23 -19.76
C LEU A 9 -58.01 -18.46 -20.46
N ALA A 10 -57.99 -17.13 -20.32
CA ALA A 10 -56.86 -16.32 -20.76
C ALA A 10 -55.68 -16.58 -19.82
N LEU A 11 -54.81 -17.50 -20.24
CA LEU A 11 -53.50 -17.71 -19.64
C LEU A 11 -52.66 -16.46 -19.97
N VAL A 12 -52.60 -15.50 -19.05
CA VAL A 12 -51.59 -14.42 -19.12
C VAL A 12 -50.26 -15.08 -18.79
N CYS A 13 -49.58 -15.55 -19.85
CA CYS A 13 -48.23 -16.03 -19.80
C CYS A 13 -47.34 -14.81 -19.51
N ALA A 14 -46.99 -14.62 -18.24
CA ALA A 14 -45.97 -13.67 -17.84
C ALA A 14 -44.65 -14.10 -18.50
N LEU A 15 -44.25 -13.39 -19.56
CA LEU A 15 -42.88 -13.41 -20.06
C LEU A 15 -42.01 -12.67 -19.04
N LEU A 16 -41.79 -13.29 -17.89
CA LEU A 16 -40.59 -13.02 -17.11
C LEU A 16 -39.47 -13.67 -17.90
N THR A 17 -38.79 -12.88 -18.73
CA THR A 17 -37.45 -13.27 -19.14
C THR A 17 -36.67 -13.53 -17.85
N PRO A 18 -35.85 -14.61 -17.76
CA PRO A 18 -34.81 -14.64 -16.77
C PRO A 18 -33.81 -13.57 -17.22
N SER A 19 -34.08 -12.30 -16.89
CA SER A 19 -33.03 -11.34 -16.69
C SER A 19 -32.17 -12.00 -15.62
N ALA A 20 -31.01 -12.54 -16.04
CA ALA A 20 -30.01 -13.00 -15.10
C ALA A 20 -29.90 -11.90 -14.06
N LEU A 21 -30.17 -12.22 -12.80
CA LEU A 21 -30.06 -11.30 -11.69
C LEU A 21 -28.58 -10.90 -11.65
N ARG A 22 -28.21 -9.87 -12.42
CA ARG A 22 -26.87 -9.29 -12.36
C ARG A 22 -26.81 -8.70 -10.96
N ALA A 23 -25.94 -9.24 -10.12
CA ALA A 23 -25.67 -8.62 -8.85
C ALA A 23 -25.26 -7.18 -9.16
N GLU A 24 -26.03 -6.20 -8.71
CA GLU A 24 -25.62 -4.82 -8.82
C GLU A 24 -24.43 -4.64 -7.88
N LEU A 25 -23.38 -3.95 -8.35
CA LEU A 25 -22.25 -3.58 -7.51
C LEU A 25 -22.77 -2.87 -6.26
N GLN A 26 -22.33 -3.31 -5.09
CA GLN A 26 -22.75 -2.70 -3.83
C GLN A 26 -22.08 -1.34 -3.67
N GLY A 27 -22.85 -0.30 -3.35
CA GLY A 27 -22.39 1.08 -3.19
C GLY A 27 -22.88 1.98 -4.33
N ALA A 28 -22.81 3.30 -4.15
CA ALA A 28 -23.26 4.28 -5.13
C ALA A 28 -22.17 4.75 -6.12
N GLY A 29 -20.93 4.31 -5.94
CA GLY A 29 -19.79 4.74 -6.76
C GLY A 29 -19.30 6.16 -6.45
N THR A 30 -19.66 6.72 -5.30
CA THR A 30 -19.19 8.04 -4.87
C THR A 30 -17.97 7.92 -3.96
N SER A 31 -17.29 9.02 -3.66
CA SER A 31 -16.17 9.00 -2.71
C SER A 31 -16.59 8.54 -1.30
N ASP A 32 -17.82 8.88 -0.88
CA ASP A 32 -18.32 8.54 0.47
C ASP A 32 -18.97 7.15 0.51
N ASP A 33 -19.45 6.67 -0.64
CA ASP A 33 -20.07 5.36 -0.81
C ASP A 33 -19.54 4.70 -2.11
N PRO A 34 -18.28 4.21 -2.11
CA PRO A 34 -17.65 3.62 -3.29
C PRO A 34 -18.22 2.23 -3.57
N TYR A 35 -18.11 1.77 -4.81
CA TYR A 35 -18.44 0.38 -5.14
C TYR A 35 -17.52 -0.58 -4.40
N LEU A 36 -18.09 -1.59 -3.74
CA LEU A 36 -17.35 -2.64 -3.05
C LEU A 36 -17.09 -3.80 -4.00
N ILE A 37 -15.82 -4.20 -4.10
CA ILE A 37 -15.37 -5.23 -5.04
C ILE A 37 -14.63 -6.31 -4.26
N GLY A 38 -15.25 -7.48 -4.11
CA GLY A 38 -14.68 -8.64 -3.42
C GLY A 38 -14.29 -9.78 -4.35
N THR A 39 -14.69 -9.71 -5.62
CA THR A 39 -14.47 -10.78 -6.61
C THR A 39 -13.99 -10.24 -7.95
N PHE A 40 -13.37 -11.11 -8.74
CA PHE A 40 -12.94 -10.74 -10.09
C PHE A 40 -14.12 -10.41 -11.02
N GLN A 41 -15.28 -11.06 -10.82
CA GLN A 41 -16.48 -10.76 -11.59
C GLN A 41 -16.98 -9.34 -11.32
N GLU A 42 -17.05 -8.92 -10.05
CA GLU A 42 -17.40 -7.54 -9.68
C GLU A 42 -16.38 -6.54 -10.23
N LEU A 43 -15.09 -6.88 -10.24
CA LEU A 43 -14.05 -6.03 -10.82
C LEU A 43 -14.26 -5.83 -12.34
N LYS A 44 -14.63 -6.90 -13.07
CA LYS A 44 -15.01 -6.81 -14.49
C LYS A 44 -16.25 -5.94 -14.68
N GLU A 45 -17.24 -6.10 -13.82
CA GLU A 45 -18.48 -5.31 -13.88
C GLU A 45 -18.24 -3.83 -13.62
N PHE A 46 -17.33 -3.50 -12.71
CA PHE A 46 -16.88 -2.12 -12.48
C PHE A 46 -16.15 -1.55 -13.69
N ALA A 47 -15.26 -2.32 -14.31
CA ALA A 47 -14.58 -1.89 -15.53
C ALA A 47 -15.55 -1.66 -16.69
N ASP A 48 -16.54 -2.53 -16.86
CA ASP A 48 -17.58 -2.35 -17.88
C ASP A 48 -18.47 -1.16 -17.58
N LEU A 49 -18.84 -0.94 -16.32
CA LEU A 49 -19.60 0.24 -15.90
C LEU A 49 -18.85 1.53 -16.26
N CYS A 50 -17.60 1.67 -15.81
CA CYS A 50 -16.74 2.81 -16.09
C CYS A 50 -16.60 3.04 -17.60
N ASN A 51 -16.30 1.99 -18.36
CA ASN A 51 -16.08 2.07 -19.80
C ASN A 51 -17.39 2.21 -20.62
N SER A 52 -18.55 2.14 -19.98
CA SER A 52 -19.85 2.43 -20.61
C SER A 52 -20.31 3.87 -20.38
N ARG A 53 -19.64 4.61 -19.48
CA ARG A 53 -19.94 6.02 -19.24
C ARG A 53 -19.66 6.84 -20.50
N THR A 54 -20.51 7.82 -20.76
CA THR A 54 -20.33 8.78 -21.86
C THR A 54 -19.53 10.01 -21.44
N ASP A 55 -19.28 10.16 -20.14
CA ASP A 55 -18.51 11.26 -19.59
C ASP A 55 -17.04 11.18 -20.04
N PHE A 56 -16.44 12.36 -20.25
CA PHE A 56 -15.02 12.47 -20.55
C PHE A 56 -14.13 12.08 -19.35
N LYS A 57 -14.65 12.30 -18.13
CA LYS A 57 -14.01 11.93 -16.86
C LYS A 57 -14.94 11.03 -16.05
N ILE A 58 -14.51 9.81 -15.80
CA ILE A 58 -15.24 8.81 -15.03
C ILE A 58 -14.91 9.02 -13.54
N MET A 59 -15.89 9.50 -12.77
CA MET A 59 -15.71 9.80 -11.34
C MET A 59 -16.10 8.64 -10.41
N ASP A 60 -16.54 7.51 -10.98
CA ASP A 60 -16.94 6.34 -10.19
C ASP A 60 -15.79 5.87 -9.29
N CYS A 61 -16.04 5.76 -7.98
CA CYS A 61 -15.08 5.28 -6.99
C CYS A 61 -15.34 3.80 -6.66
N ALA A 62 -14.26 3.07 -6.38
CA ALA A 62 -14.33 1.68 -5.95
C ALA A 62 -13.33 1.38 -4.84
N ARG A 63 -13.64 0.34 -4.06
CA ARG A 63 -12.82 -0.15 -2.98
C ARG A 63 -12.81 -1.68 -2.94
N LEU A 64 -11.63 -2.27 -2.86
CA LEU A 64 -11.53 -3.72 -2.70
C LEU A 64 -11.93 -4.14 -1.29
N THR A 65 -12.56 -5.30 -1.18
CA THR A 65 -12.93 -5.93 0.10
C THR A 65 -12.26 -7.29 0.32
N ALA A 66 -11.48 -7.75 -0.66
CA ALA A 66 -10.74 -9.00 -0.62
C ALA A 66 -9.56 -8.94 -1.60
N ASP A 67 -8.60 -9.84 -1.39
CA ASP A 67 -7.62 -10.17 -2.43
C ASP A 67 -8.34 -10.88 -3.59
N ILE A 68 -7.96 -10.56 -4.82
CA ILE A 68 -8.63 -11.04 -6.03
C ILE A 68 -7.61 -11.66 -6.98
N ASP A 69 -7.86 -12.91 -7.39
CA ASP A 69 -7.17 -13.53 -8.51
C ASP A 69 -7.91 -13.22 -9.82
N MET A 70 -7.22 -12.59 -10.77
CA MET A 70 -7.75 -12.23 -12.09
C MET A 70 -7.60 -13.39 -13.11
N ASN A 71 -7.11 -14.54 -12.66
CA ASN A 71 -7.05 -15.81 -13.39
C ASN A 71 -6.28 -15.77 -14.73
N ASN A 72 -5.42 -14.76 -14.95
CA ASN A 72 -4.82 -14.49 -16.26
C ASN A 72 -5.86 -14.33 -17.39
N GLU A 73 -7.11 -13.96 -17.08
CA GLU A 73 -8.09 -13.63 -18.11
C GLU A 73 -7.70 -12.32 -18.79
N ASN A 74 -8.01 -12.18 -20.09
CA ASN A 74 -7.66 -10.98 -20.84
C ASN A 74 -8.44 -9.78 -20.29
N TRP A 75 -7.74 -8.94 -19.53
CA TRP A 75 -8.28 -7.79 -18.84
C TRP A 75 -8.60 -6.67 -19.83
N LYS A 76 -9.69 -5.95 -19.55
CA LYS A 76 -10.01 -4.70 -20.25
C LYS A 76 -9.69 -3.54 -19.31
N PRO A 77 -8.70 -2.68 -19.63
CA PRO A 77 -8.33 -1.57 -18.78
C PRO A 77 -9.51 -0.64 -18.44
N ILE A 78 -9.47 -0.07 -17.24
CA ILE A 78 -10.44 0.95 -16.81
C ILE A 78 -9.98 2.33 -17.30
N GLY A 79 -10.86 3.05 -17.97
CA GLY A 79 -10.55 4.36 -18.54
C GLY A 79 -9.71 4.22 -19.81
N LEU A 80 -10.23 4.66 -20.94
CA LEU A 80 -9.73 4.29 -22.27
C LEU A 80 -9.50 5.52 -23.15
N CYS A 81 -8.51 5.42 -24.04
CA CYS A 81 -8.31 6.32 -25.17
C CYS A 81 -8.71 5.55 -26.42
N GLY A 82 -9.74 5.98 -27.15
CA GLY A 82 -10.23 5.16 -28.24
C GLY A 82 -11.05 5.89 -29.29
N VAL A 83 -11.39 5.13 -30.33
CA VAL A 83 -12.13 5.60 -31.51
C VAL A 83 -13.54 6.10 -31.14
N LYS A 84 -14.07 5.67 -29.99
CA LYS A 84 -15.38 6.04 -29.46
C LYS A 84 -15.35 7.26 -28.52
N GLY A 85 -14.17 7.86 -28.31
CA GLY A 85 -13.97 9.00 -27.41
C GLY A 85 -12.97 8.69 -26.30
N ASP A 86 -12.39 9.75 -25.74
CA ASP A 86 -11.53 9.65 -24.56
C ASP A 86 -12.40 9.59 -23.30
N HIS A 87 -12.18 8.57 -22.49
CA HIS A 87 -12.89 8.31 -21.24
C HIS A 87 -11.87 8.09 -20.14
N MET A 88 -11.36 9.18 -19.56
CA MET A 88 -10.31 9.11 -18.56
C MET A 88 -10.89 8.75 -17.20
N TYR A 89 -10.20 7.88 -16.47
CA TYR A 89 -10.57 7.59 -15.09
C TYR A 89 -10.11 8.72 -14.16
N ALA A 90 -11.07 9.30 -13.43
CA ALA A 90 -10.90 10.42 -12.53
C ALA A 90 -11.42 10.14 -11.10
N GLY A 91 -11.99 8.95 -10.87
CA GLY A 91 -12.42 8.47 -9.56
C GLY A 91 -11.27 7.97 -8.68
N THR A 92 -11.61 7.51 -7.48
CA THR A 92 -10.67 6.85 -6.57
C THR A 92 -10.87 5.34 -6.60
N PHE A 93 -9.82 4.61 -6.93
CA PHE A 93 -9.73 3.17 -6.74
C PHE A 93 -8.84 2.88 -5.52
N ASP A 94 -9.46 2.46 -4.42
CA ASP A 94 -8.78 2.11 -3.19
C ASP A 94 -8.63 0.59 -3.10
N GLY A 95 -7.41 0.09 -3.25
CA GLY A 95 -7.11 -1.31 -3.01
C GLY A 95 -7.37 -1.74 -1.57
N ASN A 96 -7.52 -0.78 -0.62
CA ASN A 96 -7.80 -1.06 0.79
C ASN A 96 -6.87 -2.11 1.37
N TYR A 97 -5.60 -2.03 0.96
CA TYR A 97 -4.52 -2.92 1.37
C TYR A 97 -4.66 -4.37 0.90
N HIS A 98 -5.48 -4.61 -0.12
CA HIS A 98 -5.63 -5.92 -0.76
C HIS A 98 -4.70 -6.10 -1.97
N THR A 99 -4.63 -7.34 -2.43
CA THR A 99 -3.80 -7.77 -3.55
C THR A 99 -4.64 -8.20 -4.75
N LEU A 100 -4.32 -7.67 -5.94
CA LEU A 100 -4.75 -8.24 -7.22
C LEU A 100 -3.66 -9.18 -7.75
N LYS A 101 -4.04 -10.37 -8.21
CA LYS A 101 -3.10 -11.39 -8.70
C LYS A 101 -3.36 -11.72 -10.16
N ASN A 102 -2.30 -12.06 -10.87
CA ASN A 102 -2.33 -12.64 -12.21
C ASN A 102 -3.02 -11.72 -13.24
N LEU A 103 -2.65 -10.44 -13.22
CA LEU A 103 -3.14 -9.43 -14.13
C LEU A 103 -2.53 -9.66 -15.52
N TYR A 104 -3.39 -9.91 -16.51
CA TYR A 104 -3.01 -10.21 -17.89
C TYR A 104 -3.81 -9.34 -18.85
N SER A 105 -3.15 -8.67 -19.80
CA SER A 105 -3.83 -7.89 -20.85
C SER A 105 -3.00 -7.86 -22.11
N HIS A 106 -3.49 -8.47 -23.18
CA HIS A 106 -2.86 -8.45 -24.49
C HIS A 106 -3.79 -7.73 -25.47
N ALA A 107 -3.28 -6.64 -26.05
CA ALA A 107 -3.98 -5.92 -27.10
C ALA A 107 -4.06 -6.80 -28.35
N ASP A 108 -5.26 -7.14 -28.80
CA ASP A 108 -5.47 -7.63 -30.15
C ASP A 108 -5.54 -6.44 -31.11
N GLU A 109 -4.96 -6.56 -32.31
CA GLU A 109 -4.89 -5.52 -33.36
C GLU A 109 -6.27 -4.94 -33.76
N ALA A 110 -7.36 -5.54 -33.30
CA ALA A 110 -8.75 -5.19 -33.60
C ALA A 110 -9.51 -4.52 -32.43
N THR A 111 -8.86 -4.08 -31.36
CA THR A 111 -9.57 -3.52 -30.20
C THR A 111 -9.83 -2.01 -30.32
N ASP A 112 -11.07 -1.59 -30.04
CA ASP A 112 -11.57 -0.20 -30.05
C ASP A 112 -10.87 0.75 -29.04
N PHE A 113 -9.93 0.23 -28.23
CA PHE A 113 -9.51 0.78 -26.94
C PHE A 113 -8.05 1.28 -26.90
N GLY A 114 -7.40 1.35 -28.07
CA GLY A 114 -6.00 1.73 -28.19
C GLY A 114 -5.06 0.65 -27.63
N SER A 115 -3.77 0.82 -27.88
CA SER A 115 -2.72 -0.11 -27.43
C SER A 115 -2.27 0.18 -25.98
N ILE A 116 -3.09 0.82 -25.15
CA ILE A 116 -2.75 1.28 -23.80
C ILE A 116 -3.18 0.25 -22.74
N MET A 117 -2.23 -0.44 -22.14
CA MET A 117 -2.47 -1.55 -21.21
C MET A 117 -2.05 -1.19 -19.78
N GLY A 118 -2.90 -1.59 -18.83
CA GLY A 118 -2.78 -1.39 -17.39
C GLY A 118 -4.00 -1.96 -16.67
N LEU A 119 -3.98 -1.99 -15.33
CA LEU A 119 -5.23 -2.08 -14.59
C LEU A 119 -6.17 -0.94 -15.04
N PHE A 120 -5.59 0.25 -15.19
CA PHE A 120 -6.19 1.42 -15.82
C PHE A 120 -5.48 1.74 -17.14
N GLY A 121 -6.25 2.12 -18.16
CA GLY A 121 -5.71 2.56 -19.44
C GLY A 121 -5.20 3.99 -19.33
N TRP A 122 -6.09 4.94 -19.07
CA TRP A 122 -5.76 6.35 -18.86
C TRP A 122 -6.45 6.94 -17.63
N THR A 123 -5.66 7.45 -16.70
CA THR A 123 -6.14 8.22 -15.54
C THR A 123 -5.83 9.72 -15.70
N GLU A 124 -6.75 10.61 -15.37
CA GLU A 124 -6.51 12.05 -15.42
C GLU A 124 -7.51 12.82 -14.55
N GLY A 125 -7.15 14.03 -14.11
CA GLY A 125 -8.09 14.94 -13.50
C GLY A 125 -8.50 14.51 -12.10
N TRP A 126 -7.51 14.29 -11.24
CA TRP A 126 -7.67 13.83 -9.84
C TRP A 126 -7.98 12.35 -9.66
N GLY A 127 -7.88 11.53 -10.72
CA GLY A 127 -7.94 10.08 -10.58
C GLY A 127 -6.86 9.56 -9.63
N VAL A 128 -7.25 8.72 -8.67
CA VAL A 128 -6.36 8.16 -7.65
C VAL A 128 -6.44 6.63 -7.68
N VAL A 129 -5.28 5.98 -7.73
CA VAL A 129 -5.15 4.53 -7.48
C VAL A 129 -4.25 4.35 -6.27
N LYS A 130 -4.74 3.71 -5.20
CA LYS A 130 -3.98 3.63 -3.95
C LYS A 130 -4.13 2.35 -3.17
N ASN A 131 -3.20 2.12 -2.23
CA ASN A 131 -3.24 1.06 -1.22
C ASN A 131 -3.42 -0.34 -1.81
N LEU A 132 -2.62 -0.69 -2.81
CA LEU A 132 -2.82 -1.88 -3.62
C LEU A 132 -1.50 -2.61 -3.90
N ILE A 133 -1.51 -3.93 -3.83
CA ILE A 133 -0.45 -4.77 -4.39
C ILE A 133 -0.98 -5.43 -5.66
N ILE A 134 -0.20 -5.42 -6.74
CA ILE A 134 -0.46 -6.21 -7.94
C ILE A 134 0.66 -7.24 -8.09
N GLU A 135 0.30 -8.51 -7.96
CA GLU A 135 1.23 -9.64 -8.06
C GLU A 135 1.07 -10.33 -9.41
N ASN A 136 2.18 -10.55 -10.11
CA ASN A 136 2.25 -11.20 -11.42
C ASN A 136 1.49 -10.43 -12.51
N VAL A 137 2.25 -9.71 -13.34
CA VAL A 137 1.74 -8.85 -14.41
C VAL A 137 2.27 -9.35 -15.75
N ASN A 138 1.39 -9.50 -16.73
CA ASN A 138 1.76 -9.82 -18.11
C ASN A 138 0.96 -8.96 -19.09
N MET A 139 1.61 -7.93 -19.60
CA MET A 139 1.01 -6.93 -20.48
C MET A 139 1.68 -6.90 -21.83
N LYS A 140 0.87 -6.79 -22.88
CA LYS A 140 1.33 -6.57 -24.25
C LYS A 140 0.48 -5.50 -24.93
N GLY A 141 1.11 -4.42 -25.38
CA GLY A 141 0.45 -3.27 -26.02
C GLY A 141 1.48 -2.28 -26.60
N GLY A 142 1.05 -1.06 -26.89
CA GLY A 142 1.91 0.07 -27.26
C GLY A 142 2.47 0.76 -26.03
N HIS A 143 1.58 1.08 -25.07
CA HIS A 143 1.95 1.47 -23.71
C HIS A 143 1.61 0.31 -22.77
N ALA A 144 2.56 -0.20 -21.97
CA ALA A 144 2.32 -1.36 -21.11
C ALA A 144 2.77 -1.13 -19.67
N ALA A 145 1.83 -1.22 -18.72
CA ALA A 145 2.10 -1.08 -17.31
C ALA A 145 1.29 -2.04 -16.43
N GLY A 146 1.73 -2.26 -15.19
CA GLY A 146 0.96 -3.02 -14.20
C GLY A 146 -0.21 -2.22 -13.64
N VAL A 147 -0.03 -0.91 -13.39
CA VAL A 147 -1.07 -0.06 -12.79
C VAL A 147 -1.76 0.81 -13.84
N ILE A 148 -1.03 1.74 -14.47
CA ILE A 148 -1.61 2.73 -15.38
C ILE A 148 -0.83 2.80 -16.69
N GLY A 149 -1.48 2.53 -17.81
CA GLY A 149 -0.83 2.65 -19.12
C GLY A 149 -0.39 4.09 -19.43
N ARG A 150 -1.30 5.05 -19.27
CA ARG A 150 -1.08 6.49 -19.47
C ARG A 150 -1.56 7.29 -18.25
N GLN A 151 -0.64 7.87 -17.50
CA GLN A 151 -0.92 8.66 -16.31
C GLN A 151 -0.93 10.16 -16.65
N GLY A 152 -2.13 10.72 -16.81
CA GLY A 152 -2.39 12.11 -17.19
C GLY A 152 -2.33 13.10 -16.02
N TYR A 153 -2.57 14.37 -16.35
CA TYR A 153 -2.47 15.51 -15.43
C TYR A 153 -3.26 15.31 -14.13
N GLN A 154 -2.67 15.71 -13.00
CA GLN A 154 -3.28 15.70 -11.66
C GLN A 154 -3.73 14.32 -11.15
N SER A 155 -3.38 13.23 -11.84
CA SER A 155 -3.64 11.87 -11.36
C SER A 155 -2.55 11.38 -10.43
N ARG A 156 -2.91 10.47 -9.52
CA ARG A 156 -2.04 10.02 -8.43
C ARG A 156 -2.03 8.50 -8.29
N VAL A 157 -0.83 7.96 -8.07
CA VAL A 157 -0.63 6.59 -7.59
C VAL A 157 0.05 6.66 -6.24
N GLU A 158 -0.58 6.09 -5.21
CA GLU A 158 -0.13 6.24 -3.83
C GLU A 158 -0.12 4.88 -3.13
N ASN A 159 0.99 4.49 -2.51
CA ASN A 159 1.07 3.23 -1.75
C ASN A 159 0.74 2.00 -2.62
N VAL A 160 1.38 1.89 -3.78
CA VAL A 160 1.16 0.77 -4.71
C VAL A 160 2.44 -0.03 -4.92
N ALA A 161 2.32 -1.36 -4.89
CA ALA A 161 3.41 -2.27 -5.24
C ALA A 161 3.05 -3.10 -6.47
N VAL A 162 4.03 -3.30 -7.36
CA VAL A 162 3.91 -4.28 -8.45
C VAL A 162 5.04 -5.28 -8.34
N ILE A 163 4.70 -6.52 -8.01
CA ILE A 163 5.66 -7.54 -7.56
C ILE A 163 5.50 -8.87 -8.30
N GLY A 164 6.45 -9.78 -8.07
CA GLY A 164 6.45 -11.12 -8.65
C GLY A 164 6.94 -11.13 -10.09
N THR A 165 6.30 -11.93 -10.94
CA THR A 165 6.68 -12.06 -12.36
C THR A 165 6.09 -10.92 -13.18
N ILE A 166 6.93 -10.04 -13.72
CA ILE A 166 6.49 -8.84 -14.45
C ILE A 166 7.01 -8.92 -15.89
N LYS A 167 6.08 -9.03 -16.84
CA LYS A 167 6.35 -9.08 -18.29
C LYS A 167 5.64 -7.93 -18.98
N LEU A 168 6.41 -6.99 -19.52
CA LEU A 168 5.88 -5.80 -20.20
C LEU A 168 6.47 -5.73 -21.62
N ASP A 169 5.63 -6.06 -22.60
CA ASP A 169 5.93 -6.00 -24.03
C ASP A 169 5.24 -4.77 -24.64
N ALA A 170 5.98 -3.68 -24.80
CA ALA A 170 5.48 -2.38 -25.27
C ALA A 170 6.06 -2.06 -26.65
N SER A 171 5.24 -2.04 -27.71
CA SER A 171 5.69 -1.74 -29.07
C SER A 171 6.22 -0.31 -29.24
N ASP A 172 5.74 0.62 -28.40
CA ASP A 172 6.09 2.03 -28.48
C ASP A 172 7.20 2.39 -27.47
N ASN A 173 7.86 1.38 -26.87
CA ASN A 173 8.92 1.50 -25.87
C ASN A 173 8.52 2.27 -24.58
N THR A 174 7.23 2.34 -24.29
CA THR A 174 6.69 3.10 -23.15
C THR A 174 6.08 2.11 -22.16
N ARG A 175 6.90 1.75 -21.17
CA ARG A 175 6.59 0.68 -20.23
C ARG A 175 7.06 1.02 -18.83
N GLY A 176 6.38 0.47 -17.85
CA GLY A 176 6.82 0.52 -16.46
C GLY A 176 5.88 -0.25 -15.58
N ALA A 177 6.38 -0.81 -14.49
CA ALA A 177 5.55 -1.59 -13.59
C ALA A 177 4.40 -0.74 -13.03
N ILE A 178 4.66 0.53 -12.70
CA ILE A 178 3.64 1.44 -12.18
C ILE A 178 2.96 2.22 -13.31
N SER A 179 3.73 2.95 -14.11
CA SER A 179 3.21 3.79 -15.19
C SER A 179 3.93 3.50 -16.50
N GLY A 180 3.19 3.46 -17.62
CA GLY A 180 3.77 3.34 -18.96
C GLY A 180 4.27 4.67 -19.50
N TRP A 181 3.42 5.71 -19.40
CA TRP A 181 3.73 7.09 -19.74
C TRP A 181 3.09 8.06 -18.75
N GLY A 182 3.88 8.91 -18.10
CA GLY A 182 3.36 9.97 -17.22
C GLY A 182 3.59 11.38 -17.73
N TYR A 183 2.55 12.21 -17.64
CA TYR A 183 2.58 13.64 -17.94
C TYR A 183 3.05 14.48 -16.75
N SER A 184 3.35 15.75 -16.99
CA SER A 184 3.54 16.73 -15.91
C SER A 184 2.31 16.78 -15.00
N GLU A 185 2.51 17.18 -13.73
CA GLU A 185 1.48 17.21 -12.67
C GLU A 185 0.91 15.85 -12.23
N ALA A 186 1.24 14.75 -12.92
CA ALA A 186 1.02 13.41 -12.37
C ALA A 186 1.97 13.14 -11.19
N THR A 187 1.51 12.38 -10.20
CA THR A 187 2.33 12.00 -9.04
C THR A 187 2.34 10.49 -8.83
N ILE A 188 3.51 9.92 -8.56
CA ILE A 188 3.66 8.57 -8.01
C ILE A 188 4.37 8.71 -6.66
N SER A 189 3.75 8.24 -5.59
CA SER A 189 4.30 8.35 -4.24
C SER A 189 4.22 7.05 -3.45
N SER A 190 5.27 6.78 -2.66
CA SER A 190 5.33 5.63 -1.75
C SER A 190 5.06 4.29 -2.44
N CYS A 191 5.56 4.14 -3.68
CA CYS A 191 5.35 2.96 -4.52
C CYS A 191 6.64 2.18 -4.71
N TYR A 192 6.55 0.87 -4.95
CA TYR A 192 7.74 0.11 -5.35
C TYR A 192 7.43 -1.00 -6.34
N THR A 193 8.47 -1.55 -6.96
CA THR A 193 8.34 -2.72 -7.82
C THR A 193 9.55 -3.61 -7.77
N THR A 194 9.35 -4.92 -7.93
CA THR A 194 10.45 -5.88 -8.14
C THR A 194 10.97 -5.90 -9.58
N ALA A 195 10.35 -5.15 -10.50
CA ALA A 195 10.80 -4.98 -11.87
C ALA A 195 11.94 -3.97 -12.00
N GLU A 196 12.60 -4.02 -13.16
CA GLU A 196 13.72 -3.13 -13.52
C GLU A 196 13.31 -1.67 -13.78
N ILE A 197 12.03 -1.44 -14.08
CA ILE A 197 11.54 -0.15 -14.57
C ILE A 197 10.22 0.17 -13.87
N LEU A 198 10.22 1.24 -13.07
CA LEU A 198 9.01 1.81 -12.48
C LEU A 198 8.16 2.52 -13.55
N SER A 199 8.81 3.33 -14.38
CA SER A 199 8.26 4.03 -15.55
C SER A 199 9.42 4.43 -16.47
N SER A 200 9.35 4.09 -17.76
CA SER A 200 10.38 4.47 -18.75
C SER A 200 10.25 5.92 -19.20
N HIS A 201 9.04 6.48 -19.12
CA HIS A 201 8.77 7.90 -19.42
C HIS A 201 7.85 8.51 -18.35
N PHE A 202 8.35 9.48 -17.61
CA PHE A 202 7.57 10.19 -16.60
C PHE A 202 8.08 11.63 -16.48
N GLU A 203 7.20 12.59 -16.78
CA GLU A 203 7.44 14.04 -16.67
C GLU A 203 6.91 14.63 -15.35
N GLY A 204 6.08 13.86 -14.62
CA GLY A 204 5.52 14.25 -13.34
C GLY A 204 6.50 14.09 -12.17
N THR A 205 5.97 14.07 -10.95
CA THR A 205 6.76 13.94 -9.71
C THR A 205 6.74 12.50 -9.20
N VAL A 206 7.92 11.99 -8.84
CA VAL A 206 8.10 10.67 -8.22
C VAL A 206 8.73 10.88 -6.83
N ILE A 207 8.06 10.41 -5.78
CA ILE A 207 8.44 10.68 -4.39
C ILE A 207 8.44 9.36 -3.62
N ASN A 208 9.51 9.06 -2.89
CA ASN A 208 9.56 7.86 -2.03
C ASN A 208 9.22 6.57 -2.79
N CYS A 209 9.75 6.43 -4.02
CA CYS A 209 9.46 5.28 -4.86
C CYS A 209 10.73 4.48 -5.16
N PHE A 210 10.60 3.15 -5.20
CA PHE A 210 11.75 2.26 -5.28
C PHE A 210 11.60 1.22 -6.38
N TYR A 211 12.71 0.82 -6.98
CA TYR A 211 12.70 -0.20 -8.03
C TYR A 211 14.04 -0.97 -8.05
N LYS A 212 14.00 -2.21 -8.51
CA LYS A 212 15.21 -3.02 -8.75
C LYS A 212 15.87 -2.43 -9.98
N ASN A 213 17.18 -2.17 -10.02
CA ASN A 213 17.78 -1.66 -11.26
C ASN A 213 19.22 -2.11 -11.51
N ALA A 214 19.44 -2.59 -12.74
CA ALA A 214 20.74 -2.89 -13.32
C ALA A 214 21.21 -1.86 -14.37
N GLU A 215 20.31 -1.17 -15.10
CA GLU A 215 20.63 -0.16 -16.13
C GLU A 215 19.61 1.02 -16.19
N SER A 216 20.13 2.24 -16.43
CA SER A 216 19.69 3.57 -15.96
C SER A 216 18.38 4.20 -16.49
N LEU A 217 17.29 3.46 -16.69
CA LEU A 217 16.06 4.02 -17.28
C LEU A 217 14.84 4.16 -16.36
N GLY A 218 14.92 3.72 -15.10
CA GLY A 218 13.80 3.83 -14.16
C GLY A 218 13.70 5.18 -13.44
N ARG A 219 12.47 5.55 -13.05
CA ARG A 219 12.16 6.71 -12.20
C ARG A 219 11.99 6.27 -10.75
N GLY A 220 12.58 7.01 -9.81
CA GLY A 220 12.60 6.67 -8.38
C GLY A 220 14.02 6.37 -7.88
N THR A 221 14.12 5.71 -6.74
CA THR A 221 15.37 5.28 -6.10
C THR A 221 15.67 3.82 -6.47
N ASN A 222 16.84 3.58 -7.05
CA ASN A 222 17.34 2.21 -7.26
C ASN A 222 17.69 1.59 -5.90
N ILE A 223 17.23 0.36 -5.68
CA ILE A 223 17.61 -0.44 -4.51
C ILE A 223 18.19 -1.79 -4.93
N THR A 224 19.04 -2.34 -4.04
CA THR A 224 19.61 -3.66 -4.22
C THR A 224 18.57 -4.76 -3.97
N GLU A 225 18.86 -5.98 -4.42
CA GLU A 225 18.03 -7.14 -4.11
C GLU A 225 17.95 -7.42 -2.61
N ALA A 226 19.01 -7.12 -1.85
CA ALA A 226 19.02 -7.28 -0.40
C ALA A 226 18.02 -6.36 0.32
N ALA A 227 17.81 -5.14 -0.18
CA ALA A 227 16.91 -4.15 0.43
C ALA A 227 15.44 -4.62 0.49
N TYR A 228 15.04 -5.52 -0.41
CA TYR A 228 13.69 -6.11 -0.40
C TYR A 228 13.48 -7.03 0.78
N THR A 229 14.51 -7.69 1.31
CA THR A 229 14.38 -8.70 2.37
C THR A 229 14.96 -8.25 3.69
N SER A 230 15.87 -7.27 3.68
CA SER A 230 16.52 -6.78 4.89
C SER A 230 15.58 -5.98 5.79
N GLY A 231 14.53 -5.37 5.25
CA GLY A 231 13.66 -4.42 5.96
C GLY A 231 13.92 -2.96 5.60
N GLU A 232 15.04 -2.67 4.94
CA GLU A 232 15.42 -1.33 4.47
C GLU A 232 14.33 -0.69 3.62
N LEU A 233 13.83 -1.41 2.61
CA LEU A 233 12.77 -0.89 1.74
C LEU A 233 11.49 -0.61 2.53
N CYS A 234 11.10 -1.49 3.44
CA CYS A 234 9.91 -1.30 4.28
C CYS A 234 10.02 -0.03 5.13
N TYR A 235 11.17 0.16 5.78
CA TYR A 235 11.44 1.31 6.63
C TYR A 235 11.44 2.62 5.84
N ASN A 236 12.09 2.62 4.67
CA ASN A 236 12.16 3.78 3.79
C ASN A 236 10.79 4.16 3.22
N LEU A 237 9.99 3.17 2.78
CA LEU A 237 8.63 3.39 2.30
C LEU A 237 7.73 4.06 3.36
N ASN A 238 7.98 3.80 4.64
CA ASN A 238 7.27 4.44 5.76
C ASN A 238 7.84 5.82 6.13
N GLY A 239 8.83 6.35 5.40
CA GLY A 239 9.43 7.65 5.71
C GLY A 239 10.46 7.58 6.83
N CYS A 240 11.22 6.49 6.88
CA CYS A 240 12.26 6.24 7.88
C CYS A 240 11.70 6.16 9.32
N THR A 241 10.61 5.43 9.48
CA THR A 241 9.99 5.16 10.78
C THR A 241 9.35 3.77 10.80
N PRO A 242 9.30 3.08 11.94
CA PRO A 242 8.54 1.83 12.10
C PRO A 242 7.02 2.06 12.01
N GLU A 243 6.58 3.31 12.16
CA GLU A 243 5.18 3.71 12.08
C GLU A 243 4.80 3.96 10.62
N GLY A 244 3.94 3.11 10.08
CA GLY A 244 3.45 3.25 8.72
C GLY A 244 2.62 2.06 8.27
N ILE A 245 2.14 2.11 7.03
CA ILE A 245 1.26 1.08 6.45
C ILE A 245 2.04 -0.09 5.86
N TRP A 246 3.29 0.13 5.45
CA TRP A 246 4.13 -0.93 4.93
C TRP A 246 4.66 -1.76 6.09
N LYS A 247 4.58 -3.07 5.93
CA LYS A 247 4.95 -4.10 6.91
C LYS A 247 5.80 -5.15 6.24
N GLN A 248 6.57 -5.87 7.03
CA GLN A 248 7.36 -6.98 6.55
C GLN A 248 7.71 -7.91 7.69
N ASP A 249 7.53 -9.22 7.54
CA ASP A 249 8.18 -10.23 8.37
C ASP A 249 9.53 -10.59 7.75
N LEU A 250 10.64 -10.16 8.36
CA LEU A 250 11.99 -10.31 7.83
C LEU A 250 12.46 -11.77 7.77
N ASN A 251 11.77 -12.70 8.44
CA ASN A 251 12.09 -14.13 8.39
C ASN A 251 11.31 -14.89 7.31
N LYS A 252 10.32 -14.24 6.67
CA LYS A 252 9.35 -14.91 5.80
C LYS A 252 9.11 -14.18 4.48
N ASP A 253 8.95 -12.87 4.53
CA ASP A 253 8.44 -12.09 3.40
C ASP A 253 9.59 -11.71 2.45
N ALA A 254 9.38 -11.98 1.16
CA ALA A 254 10.36 -11.68 0.11
C ALA A 254 10.46 -10.18 -0.23
N CYS A 255 9.46 -9.39 0.16
CA CYS A 255 9.40 -7.95 0.00
C CYS A 255 8.38 -7.36 0.99
N PRO A 256 8.34 -6.03 1.19
CA PRO A 256 7.31 -5.40 2.01
C PRO A 256 5.90 -5.75 1.50
N SER A 257 4.91 -5.67 2.37
CA SER A 257 3.50 -5.78 2.04
C SER A 257 2.67 -4.92 2.98
N PHE A 258 1.35 -5.08 3.00
CA PHE A 258 0.50 -4.46 4.02
C PHE A 258 0.23 -5.39 5.22
N THR A 259 0.82 -6.59 5.20
CA THR A 259 0.73 -7.59 6.26
C THR A 259 2.13 -7.90 6.80
N GLY A 260 2.22 -8.34 8.06
CA GLY A 260 3.50 -8.64 8.70
C GLY A 260 3.83 -7.69 9.86
N GLY A 261 5.12 -7.59 10.20
CA GLY A 261 5.62 -6.83 11.33
C GLY A 261 5.98 -5.38 11.00
N LYS A 262 6.09 -4.54 12.04
CA LYS A 262 6.83 -3.27 11.95
C LYS A 262 8.30 -3.57 11.69
N VAL A 263 8.99 -2.67 11.00
CA VAL A 263 10.43 -2.75 10.79
C VAL A 263 11.09 -1.59 11.53
N TYR A 264 12.03 -1.91 12.40
CA TYR A 264 12.84 -0.98 13.16
C TYR A 264 14.24 -0.90 12.55
N TYR A 265 14.92 0.24 12.73
CA TYR A 265 16.28 0.46 12.25
C TYR A 265 17.21 0.72 13.43
N ASN A 266 18.26 -0.10 13.58
CA ASN A 266 19.30 0.12 14.56
C ASN A 266 20.50 0.83 13.89
N PRO A 267 20.75 2.12 14.21
CA PRO A 267 21.85 2.87 13.63
C PRO A 267 23.23 2.43 14.14
N SER A 268 23.32 1.77 15.30
CA SER A 268 24.60 1.30 15.85
C SER A 268 25.17 0.13 15.06
N THR A 269 24.29 -0.74 14.58
CA THR A 269 24.65 -1.95 13.82
C THR A 269 24.39 -1.82 12.33
N ASP A 270 23.70 -0.76 11.90
CA ASP A 270 23.19 -0.55 10.54
C ASP A 270 22.33 -1.72 10.05
N THR A 271 21.42 -2.18 10.91
CA THR A 271 20.54 -3.32 10.63
C THR A 271 19.08 -3.01 10.91
N TYR A 272 18.22 -3.86 10.35
CA TYR A 272 16.77 -3.76 10.53
C TYR A 272 16.24 -5.02 11.23
N SER A 273 15.15 -4.86 11.97
CA SER A 273 14.55 -5.95 12.75
C SER A 273 13.03 -5.79 12.85
N ASN A 274 12.33 -6.88 13.20
CA ASN A 274 10.90 -6.81 13.57
C ASN A 274 10.66 -6.54 15.06
N SER A 275 11.68 -6.09 15.79
CA SER A 275 11.63 -5.83 17.23
C SER A 275 12.39 -4.55 17.57
N ALA A 276 11.75 -3.63 18.29
CA ALA A 276 12.41 -2.44 18.84
C ALA A 276 13.51 -2.80 19.88
N ALA A 277 13.50 -4.04 20.38
CA ALA A 277 14.47 -4.48 21.37
C ALA A 277 15.79 -4.86 20.69
N GLY A 278 16.76 -3.95 20.75
CA GLY A 278 18.15 -4.38 20.91
C GLY A 278 18.30 -5.16 22.23
N SER A 279 19.41 -5.88 22.39
CA SER A 279 19.73 -6.65 23.60
C SER A 279 19.91 -5.78 24.85
N GLY A 280 20.09 -4.47 24.68
CA GLY A 280 20.38 -3.52 25.75
C GLY A 280 21.87 -3.44 26.09
N THR A 281 22.74 -3.91 25.20
CA THR A 281 24.18 -3.72 25.32
C THR A 281 24.59 -2.38 24.70
N GLU A 282 25.84 -1.94 24.90
CA GLU A 282 26.34 -0.71 24.27
C GLU A 282 26.36 -0.79 22.74
N ASP A 283 26.68 -1.96 22.18
CA ASP A 283 26.71 -2.20 20.74
C ASP A 283 25.31 -2.44 20.14
N ASP A 284 24.34 -2.81 20.97
CA ASP A 284 22.97 -3.15 20.57
C ASP A 284 21.95 -2.65 21.63
N PRO A 285 21.77 -1.32 21.71
CA PRO A 285 20.92 -0.69 22.73
C PRO A 285 19.43 -0.92 22.45
N TYR A 286 18.59 -0.79 23.48
CA TYR A 286 17.13 -0.72 23.26
C TYR A 286 16.78 0.52 22.43
N LEU A 287 15.93 0.36 21.43
CA LEU A 287 15.50 1.46 20.57
C LEU A 287 14.18 2.03 21.08
N ILE A 288 14.13 3.34 21.35
CA ILE A 288 12.97 4.01 21.94
C ILE A 288 12.30 4.90 20.89
N TYR A 289 11.20 4.44 20.30
CA TYR A 289 10.43 5.17 19.28
C TYR A 289 9.19 5.86 19.85
N THR A 290 8.66 5.33 20.95
CA THR A 290 7.39 5.76 21.53
C THR A 290 7.49 5.98 23.04
N VAL A 291 6.50 6.65 23.60
CA VAL A 291 6.31 6.78 25.06
C VAL A 291 6.27 5.41 25.73
N GLN A 292 5.63 4.42 25.09
CA GLN A 292 5.51 3.09 25.65
C GLN A 292 6.88 2.38 25.69
N ASP A 293 7.69 2.49 24.63
CA ASP A 293 9.04 1.90 24.61
C ASP A 293 9.90 2.45 25.77
N LEU A 294 9.77 3.75 26.04
CA LEU A 294 10.49 4.42 27.12
C LEU A 294 10.04 3.90 28.50
N LYS A 295 8.74 3.72 28.70
CA LYS A 295 8.18 3.14 29.93
C LYS A 295 8.62 1.70 30.12
N ASP A 296 8.54 0.88 29.08
CA ASP A 296 8.95 -0.53 29.11
C ASP A 296 10.44 -0.65 29.45
N PHE A 297 11.29 0.21 28.88
CA PHE A 297 12.71 0.28 29.22
C PHE A 297 12.94 0.64 30.70
N ALA A 298 12.20 1.64 31.22
CA ALA A 298 12.30 2.03 32.62
C ALA A 298 11.86 0.92 33.59
N GLU A 299 10.75 0.25 33.29
CA GLU A 299 10.28 -0.91 34.05
C GLU A 299 11.32 -2.04 34.04
N LYS A 300 11.91 -2.32 32.88
CA LYS A 300 12.94 -3.35 32.72
C LYS A 300 14.20 -3.04 33.52
N CYS A 301 14.66 -1.80 33.47
CA CYS A 301 15.79 -1.33 34.28
C CYS A 301 15.50 -1.50 35.78
N ASN A 302 14.31 -1.09 36.22
CA ASN A 302 13.91 -1.12 37.63
C ASN A 302 13.57 -2.53 38.13
N ALA A 303 13.44 -3.52 37.25
CA ALA A 303 13.25 -4.92 37.61
C ALA A 303 14.57 -5.68 37.83
N ILE A 304 15.72 -5.10 37.48
CA ILE A 304 17.04 -5.74 37.63
C ILE A 304 17.47 -5.71 39.09
N SER A 305 17.77 -6.90 39.64
CA SER A 305 18.24 -7.05 41.02
C SER A 305 19.70 -6.64 41.26
N ASP A 306 20.47 -6.47 40.20
CA ASP A 306 21.88 -6.10 40.28
C ASP A 306 22.04 -4.65 40.76
N PHE A 307 23.11 -4.42 41.52
CA PHE A 307 23.46 -3.08 42.04
C PHE A 307 23.70 -2.05 40.92
N LYS A 308 24.19 -2.51 39.75
CA LYS A 308 24.41 -1.66 38.56
C LYS A 308 23.56 -2.15 37.40
N ILE A 309 22.70 -1.27 36.90
CA ILE A 309 21.92 -1.50 35.69
C ILE A 309 22.77 -1.05 34.50
N MET A 310 23.24 -2.00 33.70
CA MET A 310 24.11 -1.75 32.53
C MET A 310 23.33 -1.66 31.20
N LEU A 311 21.99 -1.67 31.25
CA LEU A 311 21.18 -1.62 30.04
C LEU A 311 21.37 -0.28 29.34
N CYS A 312 21.60 -0.32 28.03
CA CYS A 312 21.70 0.86 27.18
C CYS A 312 20.43 1.07 26.36
N ALA A 313 20.10 2.33 26.06
CA ALA A 313 18.99 2.72 25.20
C ALA A 313 19.33 3.93 24.34
N THR A 314 18.70 4.02 23.17
CA THR A 314 18.85 5.12 22.23
C THR A 314 17.48 5.64 21.83
N LEU A 315 17.28 6.96 21.93
CA LEU A 315 16.06 7.59 21.41
C LEU A 315 16.06 7.56 19.87
N MET A 316 14.93 7.20 19.29
CA MET A 316 14.73 7.15 17.84
C MET A 316 13.66 8.14 17.36
N ALA A 317 13.01 8.82 18.30
CA ALA A 317 12.04 9.87 18.05
C ALA A 317 12.03 10.87 19.22
N ASP A 318 11.50 12.06 18.97
CA ASP A 318 11.08 12.95 20.04
C ASP A 318 9.96 12.28 20.85
N ILE A 319 10.11 12.22 22.17
CA ILE A 319 9.14 11.62 23.08
C ILE A 319 8.43 12.73 23.84
N ASP A 320 7.11 12.78 23.75
CA ASP A 320 6.27 13.64 24.58
C ASP A 320 5.55 12.78 25.62
N LEU A 321 5.89 12.95 26.90
CA LEU A 321 5.28 12.18 28.00
C LEU A 321 3.91 12.73 28.42
N GLU A 322 3.43 13.79 27.79
CA GLU A 322 2.10 14.37 28.00
C GLU A 322 1.79 14.75 29.47
N ASN A 323 2.82 15.02 30.28
CA ASN A 323 2.72 15.26 31.73
C ASN A 323 2.21 14.06 32.54
N GLU A 324 2.30 12.85 32.01
CA GLU A 324 2.07 11.65 32.80
C GLU A 324 3.12 11.50 33.91
N ASN A 325 2.72 10.95 35.06
CA ASN A 325 3.63 10.74 36.18
C ASN A 325 4.70 9.69 35.82
N TRP A 326 5.94 10.13 35.71
CA TRP A 326 7.09 9.33 35.34
C TRP A 326 7.74 8.70 36.56
N LYS A 327 7.97 7.39 36.50
CA LYS A 327 8.79 6.65 37.46
C LYS A 327 10.27 6.69 37.03
N PRO A 328 11.18 7.29 37.82
CA PRO A 328 12.59 7.38 37.45
C PRO A 328 13.25 6.01 37.20
N ILE A 329 14.26 6.01 36.33
CA ILE A 329 15.13 4.86 36.06
C ILE A 329 16.25 4.85 37.09
N GLY A 330 16.49 3.70 37.71
CA GLY A 330 17.52 3.54 38.72
C GLY A 330 17.08 4.14 40.05
N LEU A 331 16.29 3.36 40.80
CA LEU A 331 15.73 3.79 42.08
C LEU A 331 16.63 3.40 43.26
N CYS A 332 16.75 4.31 44.21
CA CYS A 332 17.29 4.03 45.54
C CYS A 332 16.12 3.67 46.47
N GLY A 333 16.13 2.48 47.08
CA GLY A 333 15.02 2.01 47.92
C GLY A 333 15.46 1.07 49.04
N VAL A 334 14.51 0.72 49.92
CA VAL A 334 14.71 -0.10 51.14
C VAL A 334 15.28 -1.50 50.90
N ASN A 335 15.23 -2.01 49.66
CA ASN A 335 15.74 -3.32 49.27
C ASN A 335 17.08 -3.28 48.50
N GLY A 336 17.74 -2.13 48.44
CA GLY A 336 19.04 -1.95 47.79
C GLY A 336 19.07 -0.79 46.80
N ASP A 337 20.26 -0.27 46.52
CA ASP A 337 20.49 0.74 45.51
C ASP A 337 20.51 0.09 44.12
N HIS A 338 19.66 0.56 43.21
CA HIS A 338 19.69 0.18 41.80
C HIS A 338 20.25 1.34 40.98
N MET A 339 21.56 1.39 40.82
CA MET A 339 22.21 2.50 40.12
C MET A 339 22.18 2.29 38.61
N TYR A 340 21.59 3.22 37.86
CA TYR A 340 21.73 3.23 36.41
C TYR A 340 23.18 3.57 36.02
N ALA A 341 23.81 2.66 35.28
CA ALA A 341 25.20 2.75 34.86
C ALA A 341 25.39 2.46 33.36
N GLY A 342 24.29 2.25 32.62
CA GLY A 342 24.30 2.09 31.17
C GLY A 342 24.35 3.42 30.41
N VAL A 343 24.41 3.33 29.09
CA VAL A 343 24.40 4.49 28.17
C VAL A 343 22.97 4.77 27.76
N PHE A 344 22.47 5.97 28.04
CA PHE A 344 21.22 6.47 27.48
C PHE A 344 21.55 7.55 26.45
N ASP A 345 21.53 7.21 25.17
CA ASP A 345 21.82 8.13 24.09
C ASP A 345 20.54 8.82 23.62
N GLY A 346 20.47 10.15 23.81
CA GLY A 346 19.36 10.95 23.32
C GLY A 346 19.31 11.03 21.80
N ASN A 347 20.38 10.69 21.08
CA ASN A 347 20.47 10.69 19.62
C ASN A 347 19.90 11.97 18.97
N LYS A 348 20.12 13.11 19.64
CA LYS A 348 19.62 14.46 19.27
C LYS A 348 18.09 14.62 19.29
N HIS A 349 17.36 13.65 19.83
CA HIS A 349 15.94 13.75 20.13
C HIS A 349 15.70 14.36 21.51
N THR A 350 14.45 14.76 21.73
CA THR A 350 14.00 15.39 22.97
C THR A 350 13.01 14.52 23.73
N ILE A 351 13.06 14.58 25.07
CA ILE A 351 11.97 14.12 25.94
C ILE A 351 11.28 15.36 26.49
N LYS A 352 9.98 15.51 26.24
CA LYS A 352 9.16 16.66 26.61
C LYS A 352 8.14 16.29 27.68
N ASN A 353 7.71 17.30 28.42
CA ASN A 353 6.64 17.19 29.42
C ASN A 353 6.87 16.07 30.46
N LEU A 354 8.14 15.85 30.81
CA LEU A 354 8.54 14.95 31.88
C LEU A 354 8.03 15.50 33.21
N TYR A 355 7.10 14.79 33.83
CA TYR A 355 6.52 15.12 35.14
C TYR A 355 6.85 14.01 36.13
N VAL A 356 7.43 14.34 37.28
CA VAL A 356 7.73 13.38 38.35
C VAL A 356 7.05 13.87 39.62
N HIS A 357 6.17 13.02 40.17
CA HIS A 357 5.53 13.23 41.46
C HIS A 357 5.62 11.96 42.30
N THR A 358 5.96 12.14 43.57
CA THR A 358 5.90 11.07 44.57
C THR A 358 4.63 11.29 45.37
N ASP A 359 3.76 10.28 45.43
CA ASP A 359 2.66 10.31 46.38
C ASP A 359 3.29 10.25 47.79
N GLU A 360 3.10 11.29 48.59
CA GLU A 360 3.52 11.31 50.00
C GLU A 360 2.83 10.14 50.73
N GLY A 361 3.54 9.03 50.99
CA GLY A 361 2.87 7.87 51.60
C GLY A 361 3.69 6.70 52.14
N GLU A 362 4.89 6.39 51.65
CA GLU A 362 5.67 5.25 52.19
C GLU A 362 7.15 5.61 52.27
N GLY A 363 7.52 6.18 53.42
CA GLY A 363 8.91 6.38 53.86
C GLY A 363 9.40 5.25 54.76
#